data_AF-K6UMD9-F1
#
_entry.id   AF-K6UMD9-F1
#
_cell.length_a   1.000
_cell.length_b   1.000
_cell.length_c   1.000
_cell.angle_alpha   90.00
_cell.angle_beta   90.00
_cell.angle_gamma   90.00
#
_symmetry.space_group_name_H-M   'P 1'
#
loop_
_entity.id
_entity.type
_entity.pdbx_description
1 polymer ?
#
loop_
_entity_poly.entity_id
_entity_poly.type
_entity_poly.pdbx_seq_one_letter_code
_entity_poly.pdbx_strand_id
1 'polypeptide(L)'
;MTQHAETLSQRRPRRMTTERRVGPARLIIDLDAIEENTRELRRRSGDAHVMAVVKADGYGHGLLPAARSALAGGATWLGTALLGEALELRRQGINGRILSWLHTPGSAFDDAILADIDLAAADTWSLEEIAQAARLAGRTARVHLKVDTGLGRNGAYGDDVAALISRAAELEREGILSIVGLMSHFAYADAPGHPTVRAQQDTFRGYADDCERAGIDLEVRHLANSAATLTDPDCAFDMVRPGLALYGLSPVPQTGDPEHFGLRPAMTCSADLALVKTIPAGQGVSYGHEYRPARDTRIGVVPVGYADGIPRSASGTGPVQVGGTRMQIAGRVCMDQYVLDLGPDSPCRAGDEVILFGDPALGVPSAQDWADAAGTISYEIITRMSTRLPREYVQKETP
;
A
#
# COMPACT_ATOMS: atom_id res chain seq x y z
N MET A 1 -40.53 -14.89 -22.12
CA MET A 1 -41.19 -13.59 -21.92
C MET A 1 -41.28 -13.35 -20.42
N THR A 2 -40.19 -12.86 -19.84
CA THR A 2 -40.02 -11.48 -19.32
C THR A 2 -40.92 -11.17 -18.13
N GLN A 3 -40.33 -11.15 -16.93
CA GLN A 3 -40.50 -10.10 -15.91
C GLN A 3 -39.63 -10.43 -14.69
N HIS A 4 -38.44 -9.83 -14.62
CA HIS A 4 -37.78 -9.49 -13.35
C HIS A 4 -36.85 -8.31 -13.62
N ALA A 5 -37.30 -7.13 -13.20
CA ALA A 5 -36.48 -5.94 -13.09
C ALA A 5 -36.94 -5.18 -11.85
N GLU A 6 -36.01 -4.38 -11.31
CA GLU A 6 -36.16 -3.42 -10.22
C GLU A 6 -35.90 -3.95 -8.80
N THR A 7 -34.62 -3.95 -8.44
CA THR A 7 -34.20 -3.46 -7.12
C THR A 7 -32.91 -2.67 -7.28
N LEU A 8 -33.02 -1.42 -7.75
CA LEU A 8 -31.93 -0.45 -7.66
C LEU A 8 -31.90 0.10 -6.23
N SER A 9 -30.89 -0.34 -5.48
CA SER A 9 -30.60 0.09 -4.12
C SER A 9 -30.19 1.57 -4.11
N GLN A 10 -30.97 2.39 -3.40
CA GLN A 10 -30.70 3.78 -3.10
C GLN A 10 -29.49 3.89 -2.16
N ARG A 11 -28.32 4.29 -2.69
CA ARG A 11 -27.16 4.63 -1.87
C ARG A 11 -27.35 6.02 -1.24
N ARG A 12 -27.17 6.12 0.08
CA ARG A 12 -27.26 7.36 0.88
C ARG A 12 -26.17 8.38 0.49
N PRO A 13 -26.41 9.69 0.68
CA PRO A 13 -25.42 10.72 0.36
C PRO A 13 -24.21 10.63 1.31
N ARG A 14 -23.00 10.65 0.73
CA ARG A 14 -21.72 10.76 1.45
C ARG A 14 -21.42 12.23 1.75
N ARG A 15 -20.89 12.53 2.93
CA ARG A 15 -20.53 13.90 3.32
C ARG A 15 -19.25 14.33 2.61
N MET A 16 -19.37 15.14 1.57
CA MET A 16 -18.28 16.04 1.17
C MET A 16 -18.42 17.29 2.03
N THR A 17 -17.50 17.50 2.97
CA THR A 17 -17.31 18.85 3.51
C THR A 17 -16.91 19.74 2.33
N THR A 18 -17.77 20.67 1.94
CA THR A 18 -17.46 21.72 0.96
C THR A 18 -16.43 22.68 1.55
N GLU A 19 -15.20 22.21 1.73
CA GLU A 19 -14.05 23.06 1.92
C GLU A 19 -13.73 23.77 0.60
N ARG A 20 -13.22 25.00 0.67
CA ARG A 20 -12.70 25.70 -0.51
C ARG A 20 -11.62 24.83 -1.14
N ARG A 21 -11.78 24.46 -2.42
CA ARG A 21 -10.74 23.73 -3.17
C ARG A 21 -9.42 24.49 -3.09
N VAL A 22 -8.42 23.89 -2.44
CA VAL A 22 -7.10 24.52 -2.18
C VAL A 22 -6.17 24.39 -3.39
N GLY A 23 -6.36 23.37 -4.23
CA GLY A 23 -5.56 23.13 -5.43
C GLY A 23 -6.37 22.50 -6.55
N PRO A 24 -5.82 22.46 -7.78
CA PRO A 24 -6.55 22.00 -8.96
C PRO A 24 -6.57 20.47 -9.11
N ALA A 25 -5.95 19.73 -8.19
CA ALA A 25 -5.91 18.27 -8.14
C ALA A 25 -6.00 17.76 -6.71
N ARG A 26 -6.48 16.53 -6.54
CA ARG A 26 -6.81 15.93 -5.24
C ARG A 26 -6.74 14.40 -5.28
N LEU A 27 -6.46 13.82 -4.13
CA LEU A 27 -6.60 12.38 -3.87
C LEU A 27 -7.81 12.18 -2.96
N ILE A 28 -8.86 11.55 -3.47
CA ILE A 28 -10.04 11.20 -2.68
C ILE A 28 -9.80 9.80 -2.11
N ILE A 29 -9.79 9.68 -0.79
CA ILE A 29 -9.50 8.45 -0.05
C ILE A 29 -10.77 7.96 0.64
N ASP A 30 -11.30 6.83 0.16
CA ASP A 30 -12.47 6.16 0.71
C ASP A 30 -12.08 5.27 1.89
N LEU A 31 -12.34 5.75 3.11
CA LEU A 31 -12.02 5.04 4.34
C LEU A 31 -12.90 3.81 4.55
N ASP A 32 -14.15 3.83 4.07
CA ASP A 32 -15.01 2.64 4.09
C ASP A 32 -14.39 1.52 3.24
N ALA A 33 -13.69 1.87 2.15
CA ALA A 33 -13.06 0.88 1.28
C ALA A 33 -11.94 0.16 2.01
N ILE A 34 -11.08 0.90 2.71
CA ILE A 34 -10.00 0.33 3.52
C ILE A 34 -10.58 -0.59 4.61
N GLU A 35 -11.64 -0.16 5.28
CA GLU A 35 -12.33 -0.96 6.29
C GLU A 35 -12.94 -2.25 5.71
N GLU A 36 -13.69 -2.14 4.60
CA GLU A 36 -14.31 -3.25 3.88
C GLU A 36 -13.27 -4.25 3.35
N ASN A 37 -12.18 -3.76 2.76
CA ASN A 37 -11.06 -4.59 2.29
C ASN A 37 -10.40 -5.34 3.45
N THR A 38 -10.20 -4.66 4.59
CA THR A 38 -9.63 -5.31 5.78
C THR A 38 -10.51 -6.43 6.29
N ARG A 39 -11.83 -6.21 6.30
CA ARG A 39 -12.81 -7.22 6.71
C ARG A 39 -12.78 -8.44 5.79
N GLU A 40 -12.66 -8.22 4.49
CA GLU A 40 -12.51 -9.32 3.53
C GLU A 40 -11.19 -10.09 3.72
N LEU A 41 -10.09 -9.38 3.96
CA LEU A 41 -8.79 -9.99 4.26
C LEU A 41 -8.83 -10.79 5.58
N ARG A 42 -9.48 -10.27 6.62
CA ARG A 42 -9.71 -10.97 7.89
C ARG A 42 -10.52 -12.24 7.68
N ARG A 43 -11.59 -12.18 6.88
CA ARG A 43 -12.41 -13.35 6.52
C ARG A 43 -11.59 -14.42 5.81
N ARG A 44 -10.71 -14.04 4.87
CA ARG A 44 -9.83 -14.97 4.13
C ARG A 44 -8.74 -15.59 4.99
N SER A 45 -8.32 -14.89 6.04
CA SER A 45 -7.21 -15.30 6.91
C SER A 45 -7.62 -16.31 8.00
N GLY A 46 -8.91 -16.69 8.08
CA GLY A 46 -9.39 -17.68 9.06
C GLY A 46 -9.17 -17.20 10.49
N ASP A 47 -8.43 -17.96 11.29
CA ASP A 47 -8.11 -17.59 12.67
C ASP A 47 -6.86 -16.71 12.79
N ALA A 48 -6.05 -16.61 11.74
CA ALA A 48 -4.81 -15.82 11.76
C ALA A 48 -5.10 -14.32 11.96
N HIS A 49 -4.21 -13.68 12.72
CA HIS A 49 -4.19 -12.24 12.88
C HIS A 49 -3.97 -11.54 11.53
N VAL A 50 -4.51 -10.33 11.40
CA VAL A 50 -4.23 -9.45 10.26
C VAL A 50 -3.40 -8.28 10.75
N MET A 51 -2.15 -8.21 10.27
CA MET A 51 -1.29 -7.03 10.40
C MET A 51 -1.49 -6.14 9.19
N ALA A 52 -2.22 -5.05 9.36
CA ALA A 52 -2.39 -4.05 8.31
C ALA A 52 -1.09 -3.26 8.11
N VAL A 53 -0.48 -3.39 6.93
CA VAL A 53 0.79 -2.73 6.61
C VAL A 53 0.53 -1.32 6.10
N VAL A 54 0.87 -0.33 6.93
CA VAL A 54 0.57 1.11 6.73
C VAL A 54 1.81 1.98 6.51
N LYS A 55 2.96 1.36 6.24
CA LYS A 55 4.20 2.06 5.86
C LYS A 55 4.02 2.99 4.66
N ALA A 56 4.96 3.91 4.49
CA ALA A 56 4.99 4.90 3.42
C ALA A 56 3.68 5.72 3.37
N ASP A 57 3.31 6.27 4.53
CA ASP A 57 2.09 7.07 4.69
C ASP A 57 0.82 6.34 4.24
N GLY A 58 0.64 5.08 4.68
CA GLY A 58 -0.47 4.25 4.24
C GLY A 58 -0.46 4.01 2.72
N TYR A 59 0.72 3.75 2.14
CA TYR A 59 0.91 3.65 0.68
C TYR A 59 0.37 4.89 -0.05
N GLY A 60 0.62 6.08 0.52
CA GLY A 60 0.14 7.38 0.01
C GLY A 60 -1.30 7.76 0.37
N HIS A 61 -2.05 6.89 1.05
CA HIS A 61 -3.44 7.15 1.45
C HIS A 61 -3.55 7.97 2.75
N GLY A 62 -2.46 8.13 3.50
CA GLY A 62 -2.42 8.79 4.80
C GLY A 62 -2.27 7.79 5.94
N LEU A 63 -1.20 7.92 6.71
CA LEU A 63 -0.79 7.01 7.77
C LEU A 63 -1.89 6.76 8.80
N LEU A 64 -2.36 7.83 9.45
CA LEU A 64 -3.33 7.72 10.55
C LEU A 64 -4.74 7.31 10.09
N PRO A 65 -5.33 7.92 9.04
CA PRO A 65 -6.67 7.54 8.58
C PRO A 65 -6.73 6.10 8.07
N ALA A 66 -5.70 5.64 7.34
CA ALA A 66 -5.61 4.26 6.89
C ALA A 66 -5.49 3.28 8.07
N ALA A 67 -4.62 3.58 9.05
CA ALA A 67 -4.45 2.74 10.24
C ALA A 67 -5.77 2.59 11.03
N ARG A 68 -6.50 3.69 11.27
CA ARG A 68 -7.79 3.65 11.98
C ARG A 68 -8.84 2.83 11.23
N SER A 69 -8.92 2.99 9.91
CA SER A 69 -9.88 2.26 9.08
C SER A 69 -9.56 0.77 9.02
N ALA A 70 -8.28 0.42 8.97
CA ALA A 70 -7.84 -0.97 9.03
C ALA A 70 -8.19 -1.62 10.38
N LEU A 71 -7.95 -0.93 11.50
CA LEU A 71 -8.35 -1.42 12.83
C LEU A 71 -9.87 -1.59 12.93
N ALA A 72 -10.65 -0.64 12.42
CA ALA A 72 -12.12 -0.74 12.37
C ALA A 72 -12.60 -1.93 11.51
N GLY A 73 -11.84 -2.29 10.48
CA GLY A 73 -12.10 -3.46 9.63
C GLY A 73 -11.63 -4.78 10.23
N GLY A 74 -11.05 -4.77 11.43
CA GLY A 74 -10.68 -5.97 12.17
C GLY A 74 -9.20 -6.36 12.10
N ALA A 75 -8.31 -5.48 11.63
CA ALA A 75 -6.88 -5.67 11.83
C ALA A 75 -6.56 -5.67 13.33
N THR A 76 -5.75 -6.64 13.76
CA THR A 76 -5.33 -6.77 15.17
C THR A 76 -3.92 -6.26 15.41
N TRP A 77 -3.20 -5.99 14.32
CA TRP A 77 -1.84 -5.50 14.29
C TRP A 77 -1.67 -4.41 13.23
N LEU A 78 -0.72 -3.51 13.44
CA LEU A 78 -0.23 -2.59 12.41
C LEU A 78 1.24 -2.86 12.11
N GLY A 79 1.66 -2.64 10.86
CA GLY A 79 3.03 -2.80 10.43
C GLY A 79 3.57 -1.55 9.73
N THR A 80 4.70 -1.04 10.20
CA THR A 80 5.45 0.06 9.55
C THR A 80 6.85 -0.40 9.15
N ALA A 81 7.42 0.24 8.13
CA ALA A 81 8.82 -0.04 7.79
C ALA A 81 9.73 0.72 8.75
N LEU A 82 9.48 2.02 8.90
CA LEU A 82 10.32 2.91 9.68
C LEU A 82 9.76 3.09 11.09
N LEU A 83 10.67 3.19 12.05
CA LEU A 83 10.32 3.40 13.45
C LEU A 83 9.59 4.73 13.67
N GLY A 84 9.96 5.78 12.93
CA GLY A 84 9.29 7.09 13.01
C GLY A 84 7.80 7.03 12.69
N GLU A 85 7.38 6.15 11.78
CA GLU A 85 5.96 5.96 11.46
C GLU A 85 5.21 5.28 12.62
N ALA A 86 5.82 4.27 13.25
CA ALA A 86 5.23 3.60 14.41
C ALA A 86 5.10 4.56 15.62
N LEU A 87 6.14 5.37 15.87
CA LEU A 87 6.12 6.40 16.91
C LEU A 87 5.08 7.50 16.63
N GLU A 88 4.90 7.89 15.36
CA GLU A 88 3.83 8.80 14.97
C GLU A 88 2.45 8.20 15.27
N LEU A 89 2.20 6.95 14.89
CA LEU A 89 0.93 6.27 15.21
C LEU A 89 0.65 6.26 16.72
N ARG A 90 1.66 5.97 17.55
CA ARG A 90 1.54 6.04 19.01
C ARG A 90 1.20 7.44 19.51
N ARG A 91 1.89 8.48 19.03
CA ARG A 91 1.60 9.88 19.37
C ARG A 91 0.19 10.33 18.97
N GLN A 92 -0.37 9.74 17.92
CA GLN A 92 -1.73 9.97 17.44
C GLN A 92 -2.81 9.13 18.17
N GLY A 93 -2.43 8.44 19.25
CA GLY A 93 -3.33 7.70 20.13
C GLY A 93 -3.70 6.30 19.62
N ILE A 94 -2.94 5.73 18.69
CA ILE A 94 -3.16 4.34 18.27
C ILE A 94 -2.63 3.40 19.34
N ASN A 95 -3.54 2.63 19.93
CA ASN A 95 -3.26 1.57 20.88
C ASN A 95 -3.18 0.19 20.18
N GLY A 96 -2.93 -0.87 20.94
CA GLY A 96 -2.78 -2.22 20.39
C GLY A 96 -1.40 -2.43 19.77
N ARG A 97 -1.21 -3.50 18.99
CA ARG A 97 0.11 -3.95 18.59
C ARG A 97 0.62 -3.29 17.29
N ILE A 98 1.86 -2.82 17.30
CA ILE A 98 2.52 -2.17 16.15
C ILE A 98 3.93 -2.77 16.00
N LEU A 99 4.26 -3.29 14.82
CA LEU A 99 5.59 -3.79 14.49
C LEU A 99 6.31 -2.81 13.55
N SER A 100 7.57 -2.48 13.85
CA SER A 100 8.52 -1.83 12.94
C SER A 100 9.69 -2.76 12.63
N TRP A 101 10.24 -2.74 11.41
CA TRP A 101 11.24 -3.75 10.99
C TRP A 101 12.44 -3.27 10.17
N LEU A 102 12.51 -2.02 9.73
CA LEU A 102 13.64 -1.51 8.96
C LEU A 102 14.47 -0.59 9.84
N HIS A 103 15.48 -1.17 10.48
CA HIS A 103 16.35 -0.51 11.43
C HIS A 103 17.80 -0.44 10.94
N THR A 104 18.53 0.54 11.44
CA THR A 104 19.98 0.68 11.29
C THR A 104 20.62 0.82 12.68
N PRO A 105 21.93 0.54 12.82
CA PRO A 105 22.64 0.79 14.07
C PRO A 105 22.40 2.22 14.59
N GLY A 106 22.15 2.34 15.89
CA GLY A 106 21.84 3.61 16.55
C GLY A 106 20.41 4.11 16.34
N SER A 107 19.47 3.26 15.92
CA SER A 107 18.04 3.60 15.93
C SER A 107 17.57 3.87 17.37
N ALA A 108 16.54 4.72 17.53
CA ALA A 108 15.96 5.08 18.83
C ALA A 108 15.11 3.94 19.43
N PHE A 109 15.74 2.80 19.73
CA PHE A 109 15.06 1.61 20.26
C PHE A 109 14.47 1.86 21.65
N ASP A 110 15.07 2.73 22.45
CA ASP A 110 14.57 3.15 23.76
C ASP A 110 13.22 3.87 23.64
N ASP A 111 13.08 4.82 22.71
CA ASP A 111 11.81 5.47 22.40
C ASP A 111 10.76 4.44 21.94
N ALA A 112 11.17 3.50 21.09
CA ALA A 112 10.30 2.44 20.58
C ALA A 112 9.75 1.56 21.71
N ILE A 113 10.65 1.11 22.58
CA ILE A 113 10.32 0.28 23.73
C ILE A 113 9.41 1.07 24.65
N LEU A 114 9.74 2.30 25.01
CA LEU A 114 8.91 3.14 25.87
C LEU A 114 7.50 3.33 25.30
N ALA A 115 7.37 3.42 23.98
CA ALA A 115 6.09 3.52 23.26
C ALA A 115 5.38 2.17 23.03
N ASP A 116 5.87 1.05 23.58
CA ASP A 116 5.31 -0.30 23.40
C ASP A 116 5.21 -0.70 21.92
N ILE A 117 6.26 -0.43 21.15
CA ILE A 117 6.39 -0.86 19.75
C ILE A 117 7.18 -2.17 19.71
N ASP A 118 6.65 -3.16 19.02
CA ASP A 118 7.35 -4.41 18.73
C ASP A 118 8.39 -4.15 17.63
N LEU A 119 9.58 -4.74 17.78
CA LEU A 119 10.75 -4.47 16.93
C LEU A 119 11.19 -5.73 16.20
N ALA A 120 11.53 -5.63 14.91
CA ALA A 120 12.15 -6.76 14.22
C ALA A 120 13.67 -6.76 14.41
N ALA A 121 14.22 -7.89 14.87
CA ALA A 121 15.66 -8.15 14.88
C ALA A 121 16.00 -9.05 13.70
N ALA A 122 16.82 -8.54 12.77
CA ALA A 122 17.20 -9.25 11.55
C ALA A 122 18.66 -9.73 11.57
N ASP A 123 19.40 -9.36 12.61
CA ASP A 123 20.80 -9.71 12.82
C ASP A 123 21.13 -9.59 14.31
N THR A 124 22.20 -10.27 14.74
CA THR A 124 22.74 -10.19 16.09
C THR A 124 23.00 -8.76 16.56
N TRP A 125 23.54 -7.86 15.72
CA TRP A 125 23.78 -6.47 16.14
C TRP A 125 22.47 -5.77 16.56
N SER A 126 21.38 -6.02 15.80
CA SER A 126 20.09 -5.38 16.07
C SER A 126 19.47 -5.94 17.35
N LEU A 127 19.63 -7.25 17.58
CA LEU A 127 19.17 -7.89 18.81
C LEU A 127 19.88 -7.34 20.05
N GLU A 128 21.20 -7.13 19.98
CA GLU A 128 21.99 -6.58 21.08
C GLU A 128 21.67 -5.11 21.36
N GLU A 129 21.51 -4.28 20.33
CA GLU A 129 21.13 -2.87 20.53
C GLU A 129 19.73 -2.75 21.12
N ILE A 130 18.77 -3.57 20.70
CA ILE A 130 17.43 -3.62 21.30
C ILE A 130 17.53 -4.07 22.77
N ALA A 131 18.33 -5.10 23.07
CA ALA A 131 18.54 -5.55 24.44
C ALA A 131 19.21 -4.50 25.33
N GLN A 132 20.18 -3.74 24.80
CA GLN A 132 20.78 -2.62 25.50
C GLN A 132 19.75 -1.53 25.80
N ALA A 133 18.94 -1.16 24.82
CA ALA A 133 17.87 -0.18 25.00
C ALA A 133 16.81 -0.65 26.01
N ALA A 134 16.45 -1.93 25.99
CA ALA A 134 15.55 -2.56 26.96
C ALA A 134 16.09 -2.44 28.40
N ARG A 135 17.37 -2.77 28.60
CA ARG A 135 18.05 -2.61 29.90
C ARG A 135 18.03 -1.16 30.38
N LEU A 136 18.34 -0.21 29.49
CA LEU A 136 18.35 1.23 29.82
C LEU A 136 16.95 1.76 30.15
N ALA A 137 15.92 1.32 29.41
CA ALA A 137 14.53 1.70 29.64
C ALA A 137 13.91 0.99 30.86
N GLY A 138 14.59 -0.01 31.43
CA GLY A 138 14.06 -0.83 32.52
C GLY A 138 12.79 -1.61 32.11
N ARG A 139 12.68 -1.98 30.83
CA ARG A 139 11.51 -2.65 30.27
C ARG A 139 11.92 -3.84 29.42
N THR A 140 11.13 -4.91 29.44
CA THR A 140 11.27 -6.00 28.47
C THR A 140 10.82 -5.54 27.08
N ALA A 141 11.66 -5.68 26.06
CA ALA A 141 11.30 -5.35 24.68
C ALA A 141 10.64 -6.55 23.99
N ARG A 142 9.60 -6.29 23.19
CA ARG A 142 8.94 -7.31 22.36
C ARG A 142 9.60 -7.37 20.99
N VAL A 143 10.09 -8.53 20.60
CA VAL A 143 10.92 -8.70 19.41
C VAL A 143 10.38 -9.77 18.48
N HIS A 144 10.39 -9.47 17.18
CA HIS A 144 10.17 -10.45 16.11
C HIS A 144 11.52 -10.78 15.46
N LEU A 145 11.92 -12.04 15.44
CA LEU A 145 13.10 -12.47 14.70
C LEU A 145 12.78 -12.51 13.21
N LYS A 146 13.67 -11.95 12.39
CA LYS A 146 13.55 -11.96 10.95
C LYS A 146 14.60 -12.85 10.32
N VAL A 147 14.15 -13.80 9.53
CA VAL A 147 15.00 -14.79 8.84
C VAL A 147 14.80 -14.70 7.34
N ASP A 148 15.87 -14.83 6.57
CA ASP A 148 15.82 -14.86 5.11
C ASP A 148 15.68 -16.31 4.64
N THR A 149 14.56 -16.60 4.00
CA THR A 149 14.23 -17.94 3.47
C THR A 149 14.52 -18.07 1.98
N GLY A 150 15.06 -17.03 1.33
CA GLY A 150 15.40 -17.01 -0.10
C GLY A 150 15.04 -15.72 -0.84
N LEU A 151 14.67 -14.64 -0.13
CA LEU A 151 14.43 -13.34 -0.77
C LEU A 151 15.74 -12.58 -1.04
N GLY A 152 16.77 -12.78 -0.22
CA GLY A 152 18.07 -12.12 -0.37
C GLY A 152 18.00 -10.62 -0.07
N ARG A 153 17.24 -10.21 0.95
CA ARG A 153 17.01 -8.78 1.25
C ARG A 153 17.34 -8.38 2.68
N ASN A 154 16.69 -8.99 3.67
CA ASN A 154 16.79 -8.62 5.08
C ASN A 154 16.34 -9.84 5.90
N GLY A 155 16.99 -10.09 7.02
CA GLY A 155 16.84 -11.27 7.86
C GLY A 155 18.14 -12.06 7.94
N ALA A 156 18.34 -12.76 9.05
CA ALA A 156 19.50 -13.63 9.22
C ALA A 156 19.46 -14.76 8.18
N TYR A 157 20.62 -15.18 7.70
CA TYR A 157 20.74 -16.17 6.63
C TYR A 157 21.83 -17.19 6.95
N GLY A 158 21.63 -18.44 6.53
CA GLY A 158 22.60 -19.51 6.77
C GLY A 158 22.89 -19.70 8.26
N ASP A 159 24.18 -19.78 8.61
CA ASP A 159 24.64 -20.04 9.98
C ASP A 159 24.28 -18.92 10.96
N ASP A 160 24.05 -17.68 10.48
CA ASP A 160 23.68 -16.54 11.31
C ASP A 160 22.29 -16.72 11.94
N VAL A 161 21.42 -17.55 11.36
CA VAL A 161 20.09 -17.84 11.91
C VAL A 161 20.21 -18.56 13.25
N ALA A 162 21.08 -19.55 13.35
CA ALA A 162 21.31 -20.30 14.58
C ALA A 162 21.90 -19.40 15.68
N ALA A 163 22.84 -18.52 15.31
CA ALA A 163 23.42 -17.54 16.22
C ALA A 163 22.36 -16.56 16.75
N LEU A 164 21.49 -16.05 15.87
CA LEU A 164 20.40 -15.14 16.23
C LEU A 164 19.41 -15.81 17.19
N ILE A 165 18.96 -17.03 16.90
CA ILE A 165 17.98 -17.77 17.73
C ILE A 165 18.58 -18.09 19.10
N SER A 166 19.82 -18.63 19.14
CA SER A 166 20.50 -18.96 20.40
C SER A 166 20.63 -17.72 21.29
N ARG A 167 21.02 -16.58 20.69
CA ARG A 167 21.19 -15.35 21.45
C ARG A 167 19.85 -14.77 21.93
N ALA A 168 18.81 -14.88 21.11
CA ALA A 168 17.46 -14.46 21.47
C ALA A 168 16.94 -15.24 22.69
N ALA A 169 17.13 -16.56 22.72
CA ALA A 169 16.73 -17.42 23.84
C ALA A 169 17.49 -17.10 25.15
N GLU A 170 18.76 -16.69 25.08
CA GLU A 170 19.50 -16.21 26.24
C GLU A 170 18.90 -14.92 26.81
N LEU A 171 18.69 -13.92 25.96
CA LEU A 171 18.16 -12.62 26.35
C LEU A 171 16.71 -12.70 26.86
N GLU A 172 15.94 -13.67 26.38
CA GLU A 172 14.61 -13.97 26.90
C GLU A 172 14.63 -14.60 28.29
N ARG A 173 15.53 -15.55 28.55
CA ARG A 173 15.74 -16.12 29.90
C ARG A 173 16.24 -15.09 30.91
N GLU A 174 17.00 -14.09 30.46
CA GLU A 174 17.40 -12.93 31.26
C GLU A 174 16.23 -11.95 31.53
N GLY A 175 15.07 -12.11 30.88
CA GLY A 175 13.91 -11.25 31.00
C GLY A 175 14.03 -9.90 30.29
N ILE A 176 15.05 -9.73 29.45
CA ILE A 176 15.35 -8.46 28.76
C ILE A 176 14.53 -8.33 27.47
N LEU A 177 14.41 -9.44 26.75
CA LEU A 177 13.58 -9.52 25.55
C LEU A 177 12.43 -10.49 25.78
N SER A 178 11.35 -10.30 25.05
CA SER A 178 10.31 -11.29 24.83
C SER A 178 10.25 -11.54 23.33
N ILE A 179 10.56 -12.76 22.91
CA ILE A 179 10.64 -13.13 21.50
C ILE A 179 9.26 -13.59 21.05
N VAL A 180 8.46 -12.64 20.58
CA VAL A 180 7.02 -12.84 20.37
C VAL A 180 6.71 -13.31 18.95
N GLY A 181 7.64 -13.21 18.02
CA GLY A 181 7.35 -13.66 16.66
C GLY A 181 8.54 -14.02 15.81
N LEU A 182 8.25 -14.80 14.77
CA LEU A 182 9.18 -15.17 13.72
C LEU A 182 8.62 -14.70 12.38
N MET A 183 9.45 -14.05 11.57
CA MET A 183 9.03 -13.48 10.31
C MET A 183 10.00 -13.76 9.17
N SER A 184 9.43 -13.96 7.98
CA SER A 184 10.17 -13.93 6.72
C SER A 184 9.30 -13.32 5.62
N HIS A 185 9.75 -13.31 4.36
CA HIS A 185 9.01 -12.71 3.26
C HIS A 185 9.23 -13.45 1.95
N PHE A 186 8.14 -13.70 1.22
CA PHE A 186 8.19 -14.38 -0.07
C PHE A 186 8.85 -13.53 -1.17
N ALA A 187 9.53 -14.22 -2.08
CA ALA A 187 10.04 -13.67 -3.33
C ALA A 187 9.01 -13.77 -4.48
N TYR A 188 8.28 -14.88 -4.56
CA TYR A 188 7.36 -15.19 -5.67
C TYR A 188 5.91 -15.42 -5.21
N ALA A 189 5.45 -14.72 -4.17
CA ALA A 189 4.08 -14.90 -3.67
C ALA A 189 3.00 -14.57 -4.71
N ASP A 190 3.34 -13.75 -5.71
CA ASP A 190 2.49 -13.41 -6.85
C ASP A 190 2.49 -14.49 -7.96
N ALA A 191 3.33 -15.51 -7.83
CA ALA A 191 3.31 -16.71 -8.65
C ALA A 191 3.15 -17.96 -7.74
N PRO A 192 1.94 -18.25 -7.22
CA PRO A 192 1.74 -19.27 -6.18
C PRO A 192 2.25 -20.67 -6.55
N GLY A 193 2.22 -21.02 -7.84
CA GLY A 193 2.76 -22.30 -8.34
C GLY A 193 4.28 -22.37 -8.47
N HIS A 194 5.01 -21.29 -8.18
CA HIS A 194 6.46 -21.26 -8.29
C HIS A 194 7.12 -22.10 -7.18
N PRO A 195 8.06 -23.02 -7.48
CA PRO A 195 8.64 -23.93 -6.50
C PRO A 195 9.32 -23.21 -5.32
N THR A 196 9.82 -21.98 -5.53
CA THR A 196 10.39 -21.15 -4.46
C THR A 196 9.38 -20.83 -3.36
N VAL A 197 8.08 -20.69 -3.65
CA VAL A 197 7.07 -20.40 -2.62
C VAL A 197 7.04 -21.53 -1.61
N ARG A 198 6.95 -22.78 -2.08
CA ARG A 198 6.95 -23.96 -1.21
C ARG A 198 8.27 -24.12 -0.47
N ALA A 199 9.40 -23.93 -1.16
CA ALA A 199 10.72 -24.01 -0.53
C ALA A 199 10.88 -22.98 0.60
N GLN A 200 10.42 -21.74 0.41
CA GLN A 200 10.44 -20.72 1.47
C GLN A 200 9.56 -21.09 2.66
N GLN A 201 8.37 -21.68 2.42
CA GLN A 201 7.51 -22.16 3.51
C GLN A 201 8.18 -23.27 4.34
N ASP A 202 8.77 -24.26 3.67
CA ASP A 202 9.38 -25.40 4.35
C ASP A 202 10.62 -24.95 5.16
N THR A 203 11.46 -24.07 4.59
CA THR A 203 12.57 -23.44 5.34
C THR A 203 12.05 -22.61 6.54
N PHE A 204 10.97 -21.86 6.36
CA PHE A 204 10.39 -21.05 7.43
C PHE A 204 9.87 -21.91 8.59
N ARG A 205 9.21 -23.04 8.29
CA ARG A 205 8.79 -24.02 9.31
C ARG A 205 9.98 -24.58 10.08
N GLY A 206 11.06 -24.93 9.38
CA GLY A 206 12.30 -25.38 10.03
C GLY A 206 12.83 -24.37 11.04
N TYR A 207 12.88 -23.08 10.68
CA TYR A 207 13.31 -22.03 11.62
C TYR A 207 12.34 -21.79 12.78
N ALA A 208 11.04 -22.03 12.59
CA ALA A 208 10.08 -22.01 13.69
C ALA A 208 10.36 -23.16 14.67
N ASP A 209 10.58 -24.38 14.16
CA ASP A 209 10.94 -25.54 14.98
C ASP A 209 12.28 -25.31 15.71
N ASP A 210 13.23 -24.59 15.10
CA ASP A 210 14.50 -24.21 15.73
C ASP A 210 14.29 -23.28 16.93
N CYS A 211 13.38 -22.30 16.81
CA CYS A 211 13.01 -21.41 17.91
C CYS A 211 12.37 -22.20 19.07
N GLU A 212 11.43 -23.09 18.77
CA GLU A 212 10.77 -23.93 19.78
C GLU A 212 11.78 -24.83 20.51
N ARG A 213 12.73 -25.44 19.78
CA ARG A 213 13.80 -26.24 20.39
C ARG A 213 14.77 -25.43 21.25
N ALA A 214 14.95 -24.14 20.95
CA ALA A 214 15.71 -23.22 21.78
C ALA A 214 14.93 -22.74 23.03
N GLY A 215 13.66 -23.16 23.19
CA GLY A 215 12.80 -22.81 24.31
C GLY A 215 12.05 -21.49 24.13
N ILE A 216 11.96 -20.96 22.91
CA ILE A 216 11.21 -19.75 22.58
C ILE A 216 9.77 -20.15 22.22
N ASP A 217 8.80 -19.60 22.94
CA ASP A 217 7.37 -19.80 22.69
C ASP A 217 6.81 -18.63 21.86
N LEU A 218 6.69 -18.84 20.54
CA LEU A 218 6.31 -17.79 19.60
C LEU A 218 4.80 -17.49 19.68
N GLU A 219 4.43 -16.23 19.95
CA GLU A 219 3.04 -15.75 19.85
C GLU A 219 2.55 -15.76 18.39
N VAL A 220 3.40 -15.36 17.44
CA VAL A 220 3.05 -15.30 16.01
C VAL A 220 4.18 -15.69 15.05
N ARG A 221 3.89 -16.62 14.14
CA ARG A 221 4.69 -16.92 12.95
C ARG A 221 4.02 -16.27 11.75
N HIS A 222 4.78 -15.50 10.95
CA HIS A 222 4.19 -14.79 9.81
C HIS A 222 5.08 -14.66 8.58
N LEU A 223 4.55 -15.10 7.45
CA LEU A 223 5.24 -15.13 6.15
C LEU A 223 4.44 -14.43 5.04
N ALA A 224 3.11 -14.62 5.02
CA ALA A 224 2.24 -14.12 3.95
C ALA A 224 2.22 -12.59 3.84
N ASN A 225 2.40 -12.11 2.61
CA ASN A 225 2.09 -10.76 2.18
C ASN A 225 0.70 -10.72 1.50
N SER A 226 0.32 -9.59 0.89
CA SER A 226 -0.97 -9.48 0.19
C SER A 226 -1.24 -10.61 -0.81
N ALA A 227 -0.25 -10.99 -1.63
CA ALA A 227 -0.44 -12.00 -2.68
C ALA A 227 -0.75 -13.37 -2.06
N ALA A 228 0.13 -13.85 -1.16
CA ALA A 228 -0.09 -15.11 -0.47
C ALA A 228 -1.41 -15.12 0.35
N THR A 229 -1.77 -13.99 0.98
CA THR A 229 -3.05 -13.88 1.71
C THR A 229 -4.28 -14.10 0.82
N LEU A 230 -4.21 -13.69 -0.45
CA LEU A 230 -5.32 -13.78 -1.39
C LEU A 230 -5.38 -15.13 -2.12
N THR A 231 -4.22 -15.77 -2.33
CA THR A 231 -4.10 -16.92 -3.23
C THR A 231 -3.71 -18.23 -2.54
N ASP A 232 -3.19 -18.20 -1.32
CA ASP A 232 -2.69 -19.38 -0.61
C ASP A 232 -3.01 -19.32 0.90
N PRO A 233 -4.16 -19.88 1.33
CA PRO A 233 -4.57 -19.92 2.74
C PRO A 233 -3.57 -20.65 3.64
N ASP A 234 -2.82 -21.63 3.12
CA ASP A 234 -1.87 -22.42 3.90
C ASP A 234 -0.63 -21.60 4.32
N CYS A 235 -0.45 -20.42 3.72
CA CYS A 235 0.58 -19.46 4.08
C CYS A 235 0.21 -18.51 5.23
N ALA A 236 -1.00 -18.63 5.80
CA ALA A 236 -1.46 -17.69 6.83
C ALA A 236 -0.65 -17.77 8.13
N PHE A 237 -0.21 -18.99 8.51
CA PHE A 237 0.38 -19.26 9.83
C PHE A 237 -0.48 -18.63 10.94
N ASP A 238 0.12 -17.87 11.86
CA ASP A 238 -0.63 -17.19 12.92
C ASP A 238 -1.00 -15.74 12.56
N MET A 239 -0.34 -15.18 11.54
CA MET A 239 -0.57 -13.80 11.11
C MET A 239 -0.20 -13.52 9.65
N VAL A 240 -1.08 -12.83 8.95
CA VAL A 240 -0.86 -12.32 7.58
C VAL A 240 -0.50 -10.83 7.58
N ARG A 241 0.20 -10.36 6.53
CA ARG A 241 0.63 -8.96 6.40
C ARG A 241 0.19 -8.30 5.09
N PRO A 242 -1.12 -8.11 4.86
CA PRO A 242 -1.59 -7.40 3.69
C PRO A 242 -1.17 -5.92 3.73
N GLY A 243 -0.59 -5.46 2.63
CA GLY A 243 -0.29 -4.06 2.34
C GLY A 243 -1.15 -3.58 1.19
N LEU A 244 -0.76 -3.84 -0.05
CA LEU A 244 -1.50 -3.37 -1.24
C LEU A 244 -3.00 -3.73 -1.25
N ALA A 245 -3.35 -4.96 -0.85
CA ALA A 245 -4.72 -5.42 -0.85
C ALA A 245 -5.62 -4.65 0.15
N LEU A 246 -5.02 -4.10 1.22
CA LEU A 246 -5.72 -3.22 2.16
C LEU A 246 -6.34 -2.01 1.46
N TYR A 247 -5.64 -1.50 0.44
CA TYR A 247 -6.02 -0.32 -0.33
C TYR A 247 -6.83 -0.66 -1.58
N GLY A 248 -7.25 -1.92 -1.71
CA GLY A 248 -8.19 -2.35 -2.74
C GLY A 248 -7.56 -2.65 -4.09
N LEU A 249 -6.26 -2.96 -4.12
CA LEU A 249 -5.53 -3.25 -5.35
C LEU A 249 -5.02 -4.69 -5.34
N SER A 250 -5.10 -5.34 -6.49
CA SER A 250 -4.62 -6.72 -6.67
C SER A 250 -3.09 -6.76 -6.75
N PRO A 251 -2.41 -7.58 -5.92
CA PRO A 251 -0.98 -7.84 -6.06
C PRO A 251 -0.65 -8.89 -7.14
N VAL A 252 -1.68 -9.49 -7.75
CA VAL A 252 -1.60 -10.57 -8.74
C VAL A 252 -2.54 -10.29 -9.92
N PRO A 253 -2.36 -9.18 -10.65
CA PRO A 253 -3.27 -8.78 -11.73
C PRO A 253 -3.43 -9.84 -12.83
N GLN A 254 -2.43 -10.72 -13.02
CA GLN A 254 -2.47 -11.88 -13.90
C GLN A 254 -3.47 -12.96 -13.47
N THR A 255 -3.84 -13.00 -12.19
CA THR A 255 -4.77 -13.98 -11.61
C THR A 255 -6.17 -13.39 -11.46
N GLY A 256 -6.26 -12.12 -11.05
CA GLY A 256 -7.53 -11.44 -10.86
C GLY A 256 -7.37 -9.96 -10.58
N ASP A 257 -8.37 -9.19 -10.97
CA ASP A 257 -8.51 -7.77 -10.64
C ASP A 257 -9.03 -7.60 -9.19
N PRO A 258 -9.17 -6.35 -8.68
CA PRO A 258 -9.73 -6.15 -7.34
C PRO A 258 -11.10 -6.79 -7.12
N GLU A 259 -12.02 -6.69 -8.09
CA GLU A 259 -13.38 -7.22 -7.97
C GLU A 259 -13.38 -8.74 -7.81
N HIS A 260 -12.52 -9.45 -8.55
CA HIS A 260 -12.31 -10.89 -8.39
C HIS A 260 -11.98 -11.28 -6.93
N PHE A 261 -11.23 -10.45 -6.22
CA PHE A 261 -10.86 -10.68 -4.83
C PHE A 261 -11.83 -10.06 -3.81
N GLY A 262 -12.93 -9.45 -4.26
CA GLY A 262 -13.86 -8.72 -3.39
C GLY A 262 -13.24 -7.45 -2.79
N LEU A 263 -12.22 -6.91 -3.46
CA LEU A 263 -11.51 -5.71 -3.05
C LEU A 263 -12.04 -4.48 -3.78
N ARG A 264 -12.05 -3.34 -3.09
CA ARG A 264 -12.52 -2.06 -3.62
C ARG A 264 -11.42 -1.01 -3.53
N PRO A 265 -10.95 -0.44 -4.66
CA PRO A 265 -9.92 0.60 -4.65
C PRO A 265 -10.30 1.78 -3.75
N ALA A 266 -9.38 2.16 -2.85
CA ALA A 266 -9.64 3.21 -1.87
C ALA A 266 -9.27 4.62 -2.37
N MET A 267 -8.36 4.76 -3.33
CA MET A 267 -7.88 6.05 -3.83
C MET A 267 -8.46 6.37 -5.21
N THR A 268 -8.98 7.59 -5.37
CA THR A 268 -9.25 8.21 -6.67
C THR A 268 -8.37 9.45 -6.83
N CYS A 269 -7.57 9.48 -7.89
CA CYS A 269 -6.77 10.64 -8.27
C CYS A 269 -7.50 11.44 -9.34
N SER A 270 -7.79 12.71 -9.05
CA SER A 270 -8.55 13.59 -9.96
C SER A 270 -7.94 14.98 -10.02
N ALA A 271 -8.20 15.67 -11.12
CA ALA A 271 -7.83 17.06 -11.35
C ALA A 271 -8.90 17.77 -12.17
N ASP A 272 -8.91 19.09 -12.13
CA ASP A 272 -9.77 19.89 -13.00
C ASP A 272 -8.95 20.47 -14.16
N LEU A 273 -9.50 20.48 -15.37
CA LEU A 273 -8.81 21.08 -16.52
C LEU A 273 -8.48 22.55 -16.25
N ALA A 274 -7.19 22.92 -16.34
CA ALA A 274 -6.75 24.30 -16.11
C ALA A 274 -7.04 25.21 -17.30
N LEU A 275 -6.98 24.65 -18.51
CA LEU A 275 -7.14 25.37 -19.77
C LEU A 275 -7.70 24.43 -20.83
N VAL A 276 -8.59 24.96 -21.67
CA VAL A 276 -8.94 24.32 -22.94
C VAL A 276 -8.77 25.33 -24.07
N LYS A 277 -8.06 24.96 -25.13
CA LYS A 277 -7.84 25.83 -26.30
C LYS A 277 -7.77 25.02 -27.59
N THR A 278 -8.03 25.67 -28.71
CA THR A 278 -7.87 25.09 -30.05
C THR A 278 -6.43 25.29 -30.53
N ILE A 279 -5.87 24.27 -31.18
CA ILE A 279 -4.59 24.34 -31.90
C ILE A 279 -4.76 23.80 -33.32
N PRO A 280 -4.03 24.35 -34.32
CA PRO A 280 -4.07 23.86 -35.69
C PRO A 280 -3.40 22.48 -35.85
N ALA A 281 -3.76 21.79 -36.92
CA ALA A 281 -3.10 20.56 -37.37
C ALA A 281 -1.57 20.74 -37.48
N GLY A 282 -0.82 19.72 -37.08
CA GLY A 282 0.64 19.68 -37.17
C GLY A 282 1.38 20.47 -36.09
N GLN A 283 0.72 21.28 -35.26
CA GLN A 283 1.36 21.98 -34.16
C GLN A 283 1.91 21.00 -33.11
N GLY A 284 3.17 21.18 -32.71
CA GLY A 284 3.81 20.38 -31.67
C GLY A 284 3.21 20.62 -30.28
N VAL A 285 3.02 19.54 -29.51
CA VAL A 285 2.51 19.57 -28.14
C VAL A 285 3.56 19.06 -27.15
N SER A 286 3.70 19.78 -26.04
CA SER A 286 4.65 19.51 -24.95
C SER A 286 6.13 19.52 -25.39
N TYR A 287 7.04 19.20 -24.47
CA TYR A 287 8.48 19.19 -24.75
C TYR A 287 8.84 18.19 -25.87
N GLY A 288 9.75 18.60 -26.75
CA GLY A 288 10.21 17.78 -27.87
C GLY A 288 9.21 17.66 -29.02
N HIS A 289 7.96 18.13 -28.86
CA HIS A 289 6.92 18.05 -29.88
C HIS A 289 6.71 16.62 -30.44
N GLU A 290 6.78 15.62 -29.55
CA GLU A 290 6.57 14.20 -29.88
C GLU A 290 5.13 13.89 -30.30
N TYR A 291 4.18 14.73 -29.88
CA TYR A 291 2.80 14.67 -30.31
C TYR A 291 2.48 15.85 -31.23
N ARG A 292 1.81 15.57 -32.36
CA ARG A 292 1.29 16.54 -33.32
C ARG A 292 -0.08 16.07 -33.81
N PRO A 293 -1.15 16.87 -33.63
CA PRO A 293 -2.48 16.44 -34.05
C PRO A 293 -2.57 16.46 -35.58
N ALA A 294 -3.24 15.47 -36.16
CA ALA A 294 -3.40 15.36 -37.63
C ALA A 294 -4.44 16.33 -38.21
N ARG A 295 -5.23 16.96 -37.35
CA ARG A 295 -6.29 17.93 -37.67
C ARG A 295 -6.30 19.02 -36.61
N ASP A 296 -6.96 20.13 -36.91
CA ASP A 296 -7.29 21.13 -35.90
C ASP A 296 -8.03 20.44 -34.75
N THR A 297 -7.63 20.71 -33.52
CA THR A 297 -8.19 20.02 -32.35
C THR A 297 -8.23 20.92 -31.13
N ARG A 298 -9.03 20.53 -30.13
CA ARG A 298 -9.02 21.16 -28.80
C ARG A 298 -8.10 20.36 -27.90
N ILE A 299 -7.21 21.05 -27.19
CA ILE A 299 -6.36 20.45 -26.16
C ILE A 299 -6.76 20.92 -24.77
N GLY A 300 -6.62 20.04 -23.80
CA GLY A 300 -6.85 20.29 -22.38
C GLY A 300 -5.55 20.23 -21.60
N VAL A 301 -5.32 21.16 -20.67
CA VAL A 301 -4.18 21.12 -19.75
C VAL A 301 -4.64 20.54 -18.41
N VAL A 302 -4.00 19.46 -17.98
CA VAL A 302 -4.21 18.86 -16.66
C VAL A 302 -3.07 19.33 -15.73
N PRO A 303 -3.36 20.04 -14.63
CA PRO A 303 -2.36 20.66 -13.77
C PRO A 303 -1.81 19.68 -12.72
N VAL A 304 -1.34 18.53 -13.19
CA VAL A 304 -0.63 17.51 -12.40
C VAL A 304 0.53 16.99 -13.23
N GLY A 305 1.72 16.86 -12.63
CA GLY A 305 2.90 16.37 -13.33
C GLY A 305 3.74 15.40 -12.52
N TYR A 306 4.98 15.18 -12.95
CA TYR A 306 5.84 14.20 -12.30
C TYR A 306 6.29 14.60 -10.89
N ALA A 307 6.22 15.88 -10.52
CA ALA A 307 6.46 16.31 -9.14
C ALA A 307 5.28 16.01 -8.21
N ASP A 308 4.11 15.73 -8.77
CA ASP A 308 2.90 15.34 -8.04
C ASP A 308 2.75 13.81 -7.94
N GLY A 309 3.55 13.05 -8.70
CA GLY A 309 3.58 11.58 -8.68
C GLY A 309 3.28 10.92 -10.03
N ILE A 310 3.02 11.69 -11.09
CA ILE A 310 2.70 11.14 -12.41
C ILE A 310 3.97 10.62 -13.09
N PRO A 311 4.08 9.32 -13.44
CA PRO A 311 5.29 8.78 -14.03
C PRO A 311 5.59 9.45 -15.37
N ARG A 312 6.78 10.05 -15.49
CA ARG A 312 7.22 10.62 -16.78
C ARG A 312 7.34 9.56 -17.88
N SER A 313 7.57 8.30 -17.50
CA SER A 313 7.58 7.15 -18.42
C SER A 313 6.23 6.89 -19.08
N ALA A 314 5.11 7.35 -18.49
CA ALA A 314 3.77 7.26 -19.08
C ALA A 314 3.47 8.38 -20.11
N SER A 315 4.50 9.11 -20.56
CA SER A 315 4.34 10.12 -21.62
C SER A 315 3.80 9.48 -22.89
N GLY A 316 2.70 10.00 -23.42
CA GLY A 316 2.04 9.46 -24.63
C GLY A 316 1.11 8.26 -24.38
N THR A 317 1.19 7.59 -23.22
CA THR A 317 0.49 6.33 -22.96
C THR A 317 -0.44 6.37 -21.75
N GLY A 318 -0.18 7.27 -20.79
CA GLY A 318 -0.93 7.40 -19.54
C GLY A 318 -2.43 7.58 -19.79
N PRO A 319 -3.30 6.68 -19.28
CA PRO A 319 -4.73 6.75 -19.52
C PRO A 319 -5.40 7.71 -18.54
N VAL A 320 -6.36 8.49 -19.02
CA VAL A 320 -7.23 9.35 -18.21
C VAL A 320 -8.65 9.31 -18.73
N GLN A 321 -9.60 9.82 -17.95
CA GLN A 321 -10.98 10.03 -18.38
C GLN A 321 -11.42 11.47 -18.12
N VAL A 322 -12.03 12.11 -19.12
CA VAL A 322 -12.66 13.44 -18.99
C VAL A 322 -13.99 13.43 -19.73
N GLY A 323 -15.05 13.99 -19.13
CA GLY A 323 -16.38 14.00 -19.74
C GLY A 323 -16.91 12.61 -20.14
N GLY A 324 -16.55 11.56 -19.39
CA GLY A 324 -16.94 10.18 -19.69
C GLY A 324 -16.13 9.49 -20.80
N THR A 325 -15.18 10.20 -21.44
CA THR A 325 -14.36 9.66 -22.52
C THR A 325 -12.97 9.31 -22.01
N ARG A 326 -12.54 8.05 -22.22
CA ARG A 326 -11.14 7.65 -21.99
C ARG A 326 -10.23 8.16 -23.10
N MET A 327 -9.06 8.65 -22.73
CA MET A 327 -8.03 9.14 -23.64
C MET A 327 -6.64 8.99 -23.03
N GLN A 328 -5.61 9.32 -23.81
CA GLN A 328 -4.22 9.24 -23.39
C GLN A 328 -3.57 10.62 -23.37
N ILE A 329 -2.45 10.72 -22.63
CA ILE A 329 -1.61 11.92 -22.62
C ILE A 329 -1.11 12.24 -24.04
N ALA A 330 -1.28 13.48 -24.47
CA ALA A 330 -0.74 14.02 -25.71
C ALA A 330 0.67 14.58 -25.50
N GLY A 331 1.69 13.77 -25.77
CA GLY A 331 3.10 14.14 -25.65
C GLY A 331 3.67 13.89 -24.26
N ARG A 332 4.64 14.70 -23.85
CA ARG A 332 5.40 14.46 -22.60
C ARG A 332 4.69 14.96 -21.34
N VAL A 333 4.80 14.19 -20.27
CA VAL A 333 4.50 14.64 -18.90
C VAL A 333 5.56 15.65 -18.46
N CYS A 334 5.10 16.82 -17.97
CA CYS A 334 5.96 17.88 -17.43
C CYS A 334 5.97 17.84 -15.89
N MET A 335 6.72 18.75 -15.25
CA MET A 335 6.88 18.76 -13.80
C MET A 335 5.54 18.90 -13.07
N ASP A 336 4.69 19.80 -13.55
CA ASP A 336 3.46 20.20 -12.86
C ASP A 336 2.20 20.06 -13.73
N GLN A 337 2.32 19.57 -14.97
CA GLN A 337 1.19 19.45 -15.89
C GLN A 337 1.45 18.48 -17.06
N TYR A 338 0.39 18.06 -17.72
CA TYR A 338 0.43 17.43 -19.04
C TYR A 338 -0.76 17.86 -19.90
N VAL A 339 -0.75 17.48 -21.18
CA VAL A 339 -1.76 17.89 -22.15
C VAL A 339 -2.55 16.68 -22.63
N LEU A 340 -3.83 16.87 -22.89
CA LEU A 340 -4.73 15.93 -23.55
C LEU A 340 -5.14 16.48 -24.90
N ASP A 341 -5.23 15.62 -25.92
CA ASP A 341 -6.02 15.93 -27.12
C ASP A 341 -7.47 15.53 -26.86
N LEU A 342 -8.35 16.53 -26.74
CA LEU A 342 -9.76 16.34 -26.43
C LEU A 342 -10.60 16.09 -27.69
N GLY A 343 -10.04 16.32 -28.88
CA GLY A 343 -10.74 16.30 -30.17
C GLY A 343 -11.36 17.66 -30.55
N PRO A 344 -11.63 17.90 -31.85
CA PRO A 344 -12.11 19.19 -32.36
C PRO A 344 -13.47 19.59 -31.82
N ASP A 345 -14.39 18.64 -31.69
CA ASP A 345 -15.78 18.87 -31.28
C ASP A 345 -16.00 18.61 -29.79
N SER A 346 -14.92 18.46 -29.02
CA SER A 346 -15.02 18.24 -27.58
C SER A 346 -15.92 19.33 -26.96
N PRO A 347 -16.84 19.01 -26.04
CA PRO A 347 -17.58 20.03 -25.28
C PRO A 347 -16.80 20.54 -24.06
N CYS A 348 -15.64 19.94 -23.75
CA CYS A 348 -14.95 20.16 -22.49
C CYS A 348 -14.50 21.62 -22.28
N ARG A 349 -14.41 22.04 -21.03
CA ARG A 349 -14.07 23.40 -20.59
C ARG A 349 -13.07 23.35 -19.44
N ALA A 350 -12.42 24.48 -19.19
CA ALA A 350 -11.64 24.62 -17.96
C ALA A 350 -12.59 24.43 -16.75
N GLY A 351 -12.12 23.69 -15.74
CA GLY A 351 -12.90 23.28 -14.57
C GLY A 351 -13.54 21.89 -14.70
N ASP A 352 -13.61 21.29 -15.88
CA ASP A 352 -14.13 19.93 -16.03
C ASP A 352 -13.19 18.91 -15.36
N GLU A 353 -13.78 17.93 -14.66
CA GLU A 353 -13.05 16.91 -13.93
C GLU A 353 -12.42 15.87 -14.87
N VAL A 354 -11.13 15.66 -14.64
CA VAL A 354 -10.31 14.59 -15.20
C VAL A 354 -10.05 13.58 -14.09
N ILE A 355 -10.47 12.34 -14.32
CA ILE A 355 -10.11 11.21 -13.46
C ILE A 355 -8.87 10.55 -14.04
N LEU A 356 -7.78 10.59 -13.28
CA LEU A 356 -6.52 9.98 -13.68
C LEU A 356 -6.61 8.48 -13.44
N PHE A 357 -6.91 8.08 -12.21
CA PHE A 357 -7.24 6.70 -11.88
C PHE A 357 -8.20 6.61 -10.68
N GLY A 358 -8.93 5.51 -10.58
CA GLY A 358 -9.84 5.20 -9.48
C GLY A 358 -10.35 3.77 -9.54
N ASP A 359 -11.61 3.57 -9.16
CA ASP A 359 -12.27 2.26 -9.19
C ASP A 359 -12.68 1.89 -10.63
N PRO A 360 -12.10 0.84 -11.25
CA PRO A 360 -12.43 0.44 -12.62
C PRO A 360 -13.89 -0.02 -12.77
N ALA A 361 -14.57 -0.43 -11.69
CA ALA A 361 -16.00 -0.75 -11.72
C ALA A 361 -16.87 0.48 -12.08
N LEU A 362 -16.31 1.69 -11.97
CA LEU A 362 -16.94 2.94 -12.39
C LEU A 362 -16.58 3.35 -13.83
N GLY A 363 -15.85 2.50 -14.56
CA GLY A 363 -15.43 2.73 -15.94
C GLY A 363 -14.18 3.60 -16.10
N VAL A 364 -13.62 4.13 -15.00
CA VAL A 364 -12.43 4.98 -15.00
C VAL A 364 -11.13 4.18 -15.04
N PRO A 365 -10.01 4.75 -15.51
CA PRO A 365 -8.74 4.04 -15.51
C PRO A 365 -8.36 3.58 -14.09
N SER A 366 -7.69 2.44 -14.00
CA SER A 366 -7.21 1.90 -12.73
C SER A 366 -5.77 2.32 -12.44
N ALA A 367 -5.32 2.16 -11.18
CA ALA A 367 -3.90 2.29 -10.86
C ALA A 367 -3.03 1.24 -11.59
N GLN A 368 -3.60 0.08 -11.95
CA GLN A 368 -2.93 -0.92 -12.77
C GLN A 368 -2.78 -0.46 -14.22
N ASP A 369 -3.80 0.21 -14.80
CA ASP A 369 -3.72 0.76 -16.16
C ASP A 369 -2.55 1.77 -16.27
N TRP A 370 -2.34 2.56 -15.22
CA TRP A 370 -1.19 3.47 -15.11
C TRP A 370 0.14 2.75 -14.90
N ALA A 371 0.14 1.68 -14.13
CA ALA A 371 1.32 0.86 -13.92
C ALA A 371 1.81 0.26 -15.24
N ASP A 372 0.89 -0.31 -16.01
CA ASP A 372 1.17 -0.91 -17.33
C ASP A 372 1.67 0.17 -18.31
N ALA A 373 1.01 1.33 -18.36
CA ALA A 373 1.43 2.44 -19.21
C ALA A 373 2.82 3.00 -18.88
N ALA A 374 3.24 2.90 -17.61
CA ALA A 374 4.52 3.39 -17.12
C ALA A 374 5.62 2.32 -17.07
N GLY A 375 5.30 1.04 -17.32
CA GLY A 375 6.22 -0.09 -17.19
C GLY A 375 6.61 -0.41 -15.74
N THR A 376 5.65 -0.34 -14.82
CA THR A 376 5.87 -0.54 -13.38
C THR A 376 4.70 -1.33 -12.74
N ILE A 377 4.58 -1.27 -11.41
CA ILE A 377 3.54 -1.92 -10.61
C ILE A 377 2.64 -0.90 -9.92
N SER A 378 1.39 -1.27 -9.67
CA SER A 378 0.38 -0.41 -9.02
C SER A 378 0.82 0.09 -7.63
N TYR A 379 1.64 -0.67 -6.91
CA TYR A 379 2.33 -0.25 -5.68
C TYR A 379 3.06 1.09 -5.84
N GLU A 380 3.84 1.23 -6.92
CA GLU A 380 4.65 2.42 -7.16
C GLU A 380 3.76 3.61 -7.53
N ILE A 381 2.69 3.37 -8.30
CA ILE A 381 1.73 4.40 -8.70
C ILE A 381 1.11 5.07 -7.47
N ILE A 382 0.49 4.32 -6.56
CA ILE A 382 -0.19 4.92 -5.41
C ILE A 382 0.77 5.52 -4.38
N THR A 383 1.92 4.89 -4.16
CA THR A 383 2.86 5.29 -3.10
C THR A 383 3.62 6.58 -3.46
N ARG A 384 3.78 6.88 -4.76
CA ARG A 384 4.50 8.07 -5.22
C ARG A 384 3.67 9.35 -5.24
N MET A 385 2.39 9.28 -4.90
CA MET A 385 1.53 10.46 -4.90
C MET A 385 2.04 11.48 -3.87
N SER A 386 2.48 12.64 -4.38
CA SER A 386 3.18 13.67 -3.61
C SER A 386 2.30 14.31 -2.54
N THR A 387 2.89 14.76 -1.44
CA THR A 387 2.20 15.57 -0.41
C THR A 387 1.70 16.92 -0.94
N ARG A 388 2.14 17.34 -2.13
CA ARG A 388 1.55 18.48 -2.88
C ARG A 388 0.08 18.28 -3.21
N LEU A 389 -0.36 17.03 -3.36
CA LEU A 389 -1.76 16.69 -3.62
C LEU A 389 -2.51 16.58 -2.28
N PRO A 390 -3.55 17.40 -2.05
CA PRO A 390 -4.38 17.27 -0.85
C PRO A 390 -5.08 15.90 -0.86
N ARG A 391 -5.11 15.26 0.31
CA ARG A 391 -5.94 14.07 0.55
C ARG A 391 -7.28 14.53 1.11
N GLU A 392 -8.36 14.12 0.47
CA GLU A 392 -9.73 14.32 0.92
C GLU A 392 -10.27 12.97 1.39
N TYR A 393 -10.60 12.86 2.69
CA TYR A 393 -11.09 11.62 3.28
C TYR A 393 -12.61 11.55 3.22
N VAL A 394 -13.16 10.46 2.67
CA VAL A 394 -14.60 10.21 2.62
C VAL A 394 -14.94 8.93 3.40
N GLN A 395 -16.01 8.99 4.19
CA GLN A 395 -16.52 7.88 5.00
C GLN A 395 -18.05 7.98 5.08
N LYS A 396 -18.77 6.86 5.10
CA LYS A 396 -20.23 6.86 5.35
C LYS A 396 -20.50 7.33 6.79
N GLU A 397 -21.57 8.08 6.99
CA GLU A 397 -22.04 8.36 8.36
C GLU A 397 -22.48 7.05 9.03
N THR A 398 -21.84 6.71 10.15
CA THR A 398 -22.37 5.70 11.07
C THR A 398 -23.56 6.33 11.82
N PRO A 399 -24.75 5.70 11.84
CA PRO A 399 -25.91 6.21 12.58
C PRO A 399 -25.66 6.44 14.06
#